data_AF-A0A2I2FNJ5-F1
#
_entry.id   AF-A0A2I2FNJ5-F1
#
_cell.length_a   1.000
_cell.length_b   1.000
_cell.length_c   1.000
_cell.angle_alpha   90.00
_cell.angle_beta   90.00
_cell.angle_gamma   90.00
#
_symmetry.space_group_name_H-M   'P 1'
#
loop_
_entity.id
_entity.type
_entity.pdbx_description
1 polymer ?
#
loop_
_entity_poly.entity_id
_entity_poly.type
_entity_poly.pdbx_seq_one_letter_code
_entity_poly.pdbx_strand_id
1 'polypeptide(L)'
;MPDPYSVPVEPFRYDLPDDCAIKFTHGDLHPSNIIVTPSAPHHTLAIVDWEQSGLLPEYWESCKARYAYFRTEDWSTTYLPMILDHFASTWDSWDYYMSSMGPEVITYALLDIFPRSRH
;
A
#
# COMPACT_ATOMS: atom_id res chain seq x y z
N MET A 1 8.98 16.51 25.22
CA MET A 1 8.94 15.51 24.14
C MET A 1 9.93 14.43 24.49
N PRO A 2 9.54 13.14 24.48
CA PRO A 2 10.51 12.04 24.55
C PRO A 2 11.50 12.18 23.38
N ASP A 3 12.74 11.72 23.57
CA ASP A 3 13.70 11.61 22.49
C ASP A 3 13.14 10.67 21.41
N PRO A 4 12.94 11.11 20.15
CA PRO A 4 12.41 10.25 19.08
C PRO A 4 13.34 9.07 18.75
N TYR A 5 14.58 9.06 19.26
CA TYR A 5 15.52 7.95 19.17
C TYR A 5 15.49 7.01 20.38
N SER A 6 14.70 7.32 21.42
CA SER A 6 14.50 6.45 22.59
C SER A 6 13.41 5.39 22.40
N VAL A 7 12.65 5.50 21.31
CA VAL A 7 11.68 4.47 20.89
C VAL A 7 12.47 3.30 20.29
N PRO A 8 12.35 2.08 20.83
CA PRO A 8 12.98 0.90 20.23
C PRO A 8 12.58 0.78 18.77
N VAL A 9 13.54 0.43 17.90
CA VAL A 9 13.21 0.17 16.50
C VAL A 9 12.17 -0.94 16.43
N GLU A 10 11.05 -0.63 15.80
CA GLU A 10 9.93 -1.55 15.61
C GLU A 10 10.41 -2.86 14.94
N PRO A 11 9.93 -4.04 15.37
CA PRO A 11 10.54 -5.34 15.03
C PRO A 11 10.68 -5.64 13.54
N PHE A 12 9.80 -5.09 12.70
CA PHE A 12 9.73 -5.37 11.26
C PHE A 12 10.14 -4.18 10.38
N ARG A 13 10.71 -3.12 10.98
CA ARG A 13 10.99 -1.89 10.23
C ARG A 13 12.05 -2.09 9.13
N TYR A 14 13.02 -2.95 9.40
CA TYR A 14 14.14 -3.22 8.50
C TYR A 14 13.76 -3.99 7.24
N ASP A 15 12.59 -4.63 7.24
CA ASP A 15 12.09 -5.40 6.10
C ASP A 15 11.33 -4.50 5.11
N LEU A 16 11.00 -3.27 5.51
CA LEU A 16 10.45 -2.25 4.62
C LEU A 16 11.60 -1.46 3.95
N PRO A 17 11.59 -1.30 2.63
CA PRO A 17 12.68 -0.65 1.91
C PRO A 17 12.73 0.85 2.19
N ASP A 18 13.91 1.33 2.61
CA ASP A 18 14.20 2.75 2.83
C ASP A 18 14.53 3.51 1.54
N ASP A 19 14.88 2.80 0.47
CA ASP A 19 15.34 3.35 -0.81
C ASP A 19 14.31 3.21 -1.93
N CYS A 20 13.06 2.92 -1.58
CA CYS A 20 11.97 2.81 -2.54
C CYS A 20 11.48 4.18 -3.01
N ALA A 21 10.92 4.21 -4.23
CA ALA A 21 10.36 5.44 -4.77
C ALA A 21 9.04 5.82 -4.09
N ILE A 22 8.83 7.11 -3.86
CA ILE A 22 7.52 7.66 -3.48
C ILE A 22 6.68 7.82 -4.75
N LYS A 23 5.48 7.24 -4.76
CA LYS A 23 4.53 7.24 -5.88
C LYS A 23 3.19 7.80 -5.43
N PHE A 24 2.42 8.33 -6.37
CA PHE A 24 1.02 8.64 -6.11
C PHE A 24 0.20 7.35 -6.19
N THR A 25 -0.28 6.89 -5.05
CA THR A 25 -1.05 5.66 -4.86
C THR A 25 -2.54 5.99 -4.80
N HIS A 26 -3.38 5.13 -5.38
CA HIS A 26 -4.83 5.14 -5.23
C HIS A 26 -5.23 4.86 -3.78
N GLY A 27 -4.59 3.87 -3.15
CA GLY A 27 -4.82 3.54 -1.74
C GLY A 27 -6.09 2.74 -1.46
N ASP A 28 -6.95 2.49 -2.45
CA ASP A 28 -8.07 1.54 -2.36
C ASP A 28 -8.39 0.90 -3.73
N LEU A 29 -7.37 0.41 -4.42
CA LEU A 29 -7.53 -0.12 -5.78
C LEU A 29 -8.16 -1.52 -5.77
N HIS A 30 -9.39 -1.60 -6.25
CA HIS A 30 -10.12 -2.86 -6.47
C HIS A 30 -11.01 -2.79 -7.73
N PRO A 31 -11.50 -3.93 -8.27
CA PRO A 31 -12.21 -3.96 -9.55
C PRO A 31 -13.42 -3.01 -9.63
N SER A 32 -14.19 -2.86 -8.56
CA SER A 32 -15.35 -1.95 -8.53
C SER A 32 -14.98 -0.46 -8.63
N ASN A 33 -13.72 -0.10 -8.40
CA ASN A 33 -13.18 1.24 -8.57
C ASN A 33 -12.57 1.47 -9.97
N ILE A 34 -12.62 0.47 -10.85
CA ILE A 34 -12.14 0.54 -12.23
C ILE A 34 -13.32 0.46 -13.19
N ILE A 35 -13.61 1.57 -13.85
CA ILE A 35 -14.68 1.65 -14.86
C ILE A 35 -14.07 1.31 -16.21
N VAL A 36 -14.69 0.37 -16.93
CA VAL A 36 -14.27 -0.05 -18.27
C VAL A 36 -15.36 0.21 -19.32
N THR A 37 -14.96 0.25 -20.59
CA THR A 37 -15.92 0.36 -21.71
C THR A 37 -16.85 -0.88 -21.76
N PRO A 38 -18.15 -0.68 -22.09
CA PRO A 38 -19.14 -1.77 -22.07
C PRO A 38 -18.98 -2.77 -23.22
N SER A 39 -18.30 -2.38 -24.30
CA SER A 39 -18.10 -3.22 -25.49
C SER A 39 -16.61 -3.38 -25.82
N ALA A 40 -16.28 -4.52 -26.41
CA ALA A 40 -14.91 -4.83 -26.83
C ALA A 40 -14.42 -3.93 -27.99
N PRO A 41 -13.10 -3.64 -28.05
CA PRO A 41 -12.10 -3.95 -27.04
C PRO A 41 -12.34 -3.15 -25.74
N HIS A 42 -12.15 -3.80 -24.60
CA HIS A 42 -12.33 -3.16 -23.30
C HIS A 42 -11.16 -2.19 -23.05
N HIS A 43 -11.49 -0.97 -22.65
CA HIS A 43 -10.54 0.05 -22.22
C HIS A 43 -10.92 0.56 -20.84
N THR A 44 -9.92 0.90 -20.02
CA THR A 44 -10.15 1.64 -18.78
C THR A 44 -10.68 3.03 -19.12
N LEU A 45 -11.89 3.34 -18.68
CA LEU A 45 -12.54 4.62 -18.84
C LEU A 45 -12.19 5.57 -17.69
N ALA A 46 -12.20 5.05 -16.46
CA ALA A 46 -11.85 5.82 -15.27
C ALA A 46 -11.40 4.91 -14.12
N ILE A 47 -10.60 5.48 -13.23
CA ILE A 47 -10.36 4.96 -11.88
C ILE A 47 -11.04 5.95 -10.93
N VAL A 48 -11.85 5.47 -10.00
CA VAL A 48 -12.69 6.28 -9.10
C VAL A 48 -12.41 5.94 -7.64
N ASP A 49 -12.94 6.74 -6.72
CA ASP A 49 -12.81 6.55 -5.27
C ASP A 49 -11.39 6.79 -4.71
N TRP A 50 -10.85 7.96 -5.03
CA TRP A 50 -9.49 8.39 -4.66
C TRP A 50 -9.37 8.93 -3.22
N GLU A 51 -10.36 8.73 -2.35
CA GLU A 51 -10.39 9.36 -1.02
C GLU A 51 -9.24 8.91 -0.09
N GLN A 52 -8.66 7.73 -0.36
CA GLN A 52 -7.52 7.19 0.37
C GLN A 52 -6.18 7.38 -0.37
N SER A 53 -6.17 8.18 -1.42
CA SER A 53 -4.99 8.41 -2.25
C SER A 53 -3.94 9.27 -1.55
N GLY A 54 -2.69 9.09 -1.94
CA GLY A 54 -1.57 9.77 -1.31
C GLY A 54 -0.24 9.54 -1.99
N LEU A 55 0.76 10.33 -1.61
CA LEU A 55 2.16 10.08 -1.99
C LEU A 55 2.75 9.09 -0.99
N LEU A 56 2.88 7.82 -1.38
CA LEU A 56 3.29 6.72 -0.52
C LEU A 56 4.41 5.89 -1.16
N PRO A 57 5.16 5.11 -0.38
CA PRO A 57 6.12 4.15 -0.93
C PRO A 57 5.50 3.27 -2.02
N GLU A 58 6.24 2.97 -3.09
CA GLU A 58 5.74 2.20 -4.24
C GLU A 58 5.19 0.81 -3.88
N TYR A 59 5.66 0.19 -2.79
CA TYR A 59 5.12 -1.09 -2.33
C TYR A 59 3.70 -0.97 -1.75
N TRP A 60 3.30 0.24 -1.32
CA TRP A 60 2.05 0.48 -0.61
C TRP A 60 0.82 0.08 -1.40
N GLU A 61 0.76 0.42 -2.69
CA GLU A 61 -0.41 0.10 -3.53
C GLU A 61 -0.63 -1.40 -3.61
N SER A 62 0.43 -2.17 -3.85
CA SER A 62 0.35 -3.62 -3.96
C SER A 62 -0.07 -4.29 -2.65
N CYS A 63 0.48 -3.83 -1.51
CA CYS A 63 0.09 -4.32 -0.19
C CYS A 63 -1.37 -3.98 0.12
N LYS A 64 -1.78 -2.72 -0.07
CA LYS A 64 -3.14 -2.29 0.30
C LYS A 64 -4.22 -2.90 -0.57
N ALA A 65 -3.99 -3.00 -1.89
CA ALA A 65 -4.92 -3.64 -2.81
C ALA A 65 -5.06 -5.15 -2.54
N ARG A 66 -3.97 -5.82 -2.11
CA ARG A 66 -4.01 -7.22 -1.66
C ARG A 66 -4.75 -7.37 -0.33
N TYR A 67 -4.58 -6.45 0.60
CA TYR A 67 -5.25 -6.46 1.91
C TYR A 67 -6.77 -6.25 1.79
N ALA A 68 -7.21 -5.24 1.03
CA ALA A 68 -8.63 -4.90 0.89
C ALA A 68 -9.47 -6.04 0.31
N TYR A 69 -8.86 -6.91 -0.51
CA TYR A 69 -9.56 -7.95 -1.25
C TYR A 69 -8.93 -9.35 -1.11
N PHE A 70 -8.30 -9.63 0.03
CA PHE A 70 -7.68 -10.93 0.33
C PHE A 70 -8.62 -12.14 0.18
N ARG A 71 -9.95 -11.90 0.22
CA ARG A 71 -11.00 -12.94 0.09
C ARG A 71 -11.40 -13.28 -1.35
N THR A 72 -10.97 -12.51 -2.35
CA THR A 72 -11.13 -12.90 -3.76
C THR A 72 -9.78 -13.31 -4.30
N GLU A 73 -9.58 -14.62 -4.44
CA GLU A 73 -8.29 -15.18 -4.85
C GLU A 73 -7.82 -14.61 -6.20
N ASP A 74 -8.72 -14.44 -7.18
CA ASP A 74 -8.34 -13.98 -8.52
C ASP A 74 -7.76 -12.55 -8.54
N TRP A 75 -8.32 -11.62 -7.77
CA TRP A 75 -7.81 -10.24 -7.72
C TRP A 75 -6.37 -10.20 -7.20
N SER A 76 -6.15 -10.78 -6.04
CA SER A 76 -4.85 -10.72 -5.36
C SER A 76 -3.77 -11.58 -6.03
N THR A 77 -4.13 -12.76 -6.56
CA THR A 77 -3.15 -13.74 -7.07
C THR A 77 -2.98 -13.71 -8.58
N THR A 78 -3.98 -13.24 -9.34
CA THR A 78 -3.95 -13.24 -10.81
C THR A 78 -3.85 -11.83 -11.37
N TYR A 79 -4.76 -10.94 -10.99
CA TYR A 79 -4.88 -9.64 -11.66
C TYR A 79 -3.90 -8.58 -11.13
N LEU A 80 -3.73 -8.43 -9.81
CA LEU A 80 -2.79 -7.45 -9.25
C LEU A 80 -1.36 -7.64 -9.76
N PRO A 81 -0.79 -8.87 -9.82
CA PRO A 81 0.57 -9.08 -10.36
C PRO A 81 0.71 -8.73 -11.85
N MET A 82 -0.39 -8.60 -12.60
CA MET A 82 -0.35 -8.17 -14.00
C MET A 82 -0.27 -6.65 -14.17
N ILE A 83 -0.71 -5.88 -13.17
CA ILE A 83 -0.85 -4.41 -13.28
C ILE A 83 0.02 -3.62 -12.29
N LEU A 84 0.53 -4.27 -11.25
CA LEU A 84 1.40 -3.66 -10.24
C LEU A 84 2.69 -4.45 -10.09
N ASP A 85 3.78 -3.73 -9.77
CA ASP A 85 5.03 -4.35 -9.34
C ASP A 85 4.82 -5.11 -8.03
N HIS A 86 5.45 -6.27 -7.92
CA HIS A 86 5.25 -7.18 -6.80
C HIS A 86 6.33 -7.01 -5.74
N PHE A 87 5.96 -6.45 -4.58
CA PHE A 87 6.84 -6.28 -3.43
C PHE A 87 6.60 -7.39 -2.40
N ALA A 88 6.96 -8.62 -2.76
CA ALA A 88 6.63 -9.80 -1.93
C ALA A 88 7.17 -9.69 -0.50
N SER A 89 8.39 -9.17 -0.37
CA SER A 89 9.12 -9.07 0.90
C SER A 89 8.54 -8.05 1.86
N THR A 90 7.72 -7.12 1.39
CA THR A 90 7.15 -6.07 2.25
C THR A 90 5.82 -6.48 2.88
N TRP A 91 5.19 -7.56 2.40
CA TRP A 91 3.84 -7.96 2.83
C TRP A 91 3.76 -8.24 4.33
N ASP A 92 4.59 -9.16 4.85
CA ASP A 92 4.50 -9.58 6.26
C ASP A 92 4.72 -8.40 7.22
N SER A 93 5.69 -7.55 6.90
CA SER A 93 6.03 -6.37 7.69
C SER A 93 4.95 -5.29 7.60
N TRP A 94 4.42 -5.04 6.39
CA TRP A 94 3.31 -4.12 6.19
C TRP A 94 2.04 -4.59 6.91
N ASP A 95 1.71 -5.89 6.81
CA ASP A 95 0.54 -6.49 7.46
C ASP A 95 0.65 -6.43 8.99
N TYR A 96 1.85 -6.64 9.54
CA TYR A 96 2.11 -6.42 10.95
C TYR A 96 1.77 -4.99 11.38
N TYR A 97 2.27 -3.97 10.67
CA TYR A 97 2.02 -2.57 11.00
C TYR A 97 0.54 -2.21 10.88
N MET A 98 -0.13 -2.70 9.83
CA MET A 98 -1.54 -2.42 9.62
C MET A 98 -2.45 -3.12 10.64
N SER A 99 -2.10 -4.34 11.04
CA SER A 99 -2.86 -5.12 12.03
C SER A 99 -2.61 -4.67 13.47
N SER A 100 -1.43 -4.12 13.77
CA SER A 100 -1.05 -3.68 15.12
C SER A 100 -1.52 -2.26 15.47
N MET A 101 -1.67 -1.37 14.49
CA MET A 101 -1.93 0.05 14.76
C MET A 101 -3.41 0.46 14.81
N GLY A 102 -4.36 -0.40 14.44
CA GLY A 102 -5.78 -0.06 14.45
C GLY A 102 -6.19 1.00 13.41
N PRO A 103 -7.49 1.12 13.08
CA PRO A 103 -7.98 1.92 11.95
C PRO A 103 -7.75 3.45 12.10
N GLU A 104 -7.54 3.95 13.32
CA GLU A 104 -7.43 5.39 13.61
C GLU A 104 -5.98 5.94 13.46
N VAL A 105 -4.99 5.07 13.23
CA VAL A 105 -3.56 5.40 13.33
C VAL A 105 -2.85 5.36 11.96
N ILE A 106 -3.60 5.22 10.86
CA ILE A 106 -3.05 5.27 9.49
C ILE A 106 -2.19 6.53 9.28
N THR A 107 -2.53 7.65 9.91
CA THR A 107 -1.78 8.90 9.83
C THR A 107 -0.41 8.85 10.53
N TYR A 108 -0.24 8.06 11.60
CA TYR A 108 1.05 7.90 12.30
C TYR A 108 1.92 6.82 11.64
N ALA A 109 1.30 5.78 11.09
CA ALA A 109 1.99 4.77 10.28
C ALA A 109 2.79 5.42 9.15
N LEU A 110 2.23 6.47 8.52
CA LEU A 110 2.94 7.28 7.53
C LEU A 110 4.28 7.83 8.05
N LEU A 111 4.34 8.34 9.29
CA LEU A 111 5.56 8.92 9.85
C LEU A 111 6.68 7.89 10.11
N ASP A 112 6.33 6.62 10.37
CA ASP A 112 7.29 5.55 10.60
C ASP A 112 7.63 4.73 9.34
N ILE A 113 6.72 4.71 8.36
CA ILE A 113 6.83 4.00 7.08
C ILE A 113 7.52 4.87 6.02
N PHE A 114 7.40 6.19 6.09
CA PHE A 114 8.18 7.07 5.21
C PHE A 114 9.68 6.89 5.48
N PRO A 115 10.52 6.88 4.43
CA PRO A 115 11.96 6.84 4.61
C PRO A 115 12.38 7.99 5.51
N ARG A 116 13.00 7.67 6.66
CA ARG A 116 13.72 8.68 7.44
C ARG A 116 14.84 9.17 6.52
N SER A 117 14.68 10.35 5.95
CA SER A 117 15.71 10.96 5.11
C SER A 117 17.00 11.00 5.90
N ARG A 118 17.99 10.21 5.48
CA ARG A 118 19.36 10.36 5.98
C ARG A 118 19.88 11.70 5.46
N HIS A 119 19.91 12.70 6.34
CA HIS A 119 20.75 13.88 6.18
C HIS A 119 22.20 13.52 6.48
#